data_AF-A0A4Q2Y383-F1
#
_entry.id   AF-A0A4Q2Y383-F1
#
_cell.length_a   1.000
_cell.length_b   1.000
_cell.length_c   1.000
_cell.angle_alpha   90.00
_cell.angle_beta   90.00
_cell.angle_gamma   90.00
#
_symmetry.space_group_name_H-M   'P 1'
#
loop_
_entity.id
_entity.type
_entity.pdbx_description
1 polymer ?
#
loop_
_entity_poly.entity_id
_entity_poly.type
_entity_poly.pdbx_seq_one_letter_code
_entity_poly.pdbx_strand_id
1 'polypeptide(L)'
;MKHMTGFGVIEPPGNSEVRTLVRSGFAMLLTASIAITTLCSMSASAAPGGTPQASITLSNCDAEYCYTQDNTWTLEKTGVYTATDPAVPNIGTVTWTLTATKTPGATTFTVHGGLTVYNSGSAPATIGNIVVNLQKPNSPKKGSNASHVSIAADVADATDGDGATSASIVAAGSQENMATNTAWGTSNYAVSGAKGTFSETAGSGLLEFTDASNNTLFSLVPQPSIPVGGSITLLYDATFQTSVLPPAGTPLRVETIVTFGNAGARGGSGASASNIDINGNGSLSPDEANVRSVPCRVSMAGLPIAPEQCNDSVIVSDPADQALSVSGTVTATNPLGFFDSETISATTTFGPISVDVNGGSAGGQVCNTADLNGESTGGTLTVVIGHTPDAFEDITPEDGIDNPVNVGNQPIYAPYTCCEAASAQAVSCVAVPAEDGGGNPPPPFEGATYQASEWGTSKDGTSNNKAAQLRASGFATIYSSGGVVVGGNYHMTFTSAAYVAGYLGGNHTPGAPAALNANLLNPTESASHDFGIHVLALRLNVDLVAGFGALQLYGFTTSDKLDGTDLTSAQCVALNGQTVSDVLAVMNLALGGDLGSHYAGLSIAQLTDLALLLNKSYNNGTNNNAGLGDHLKVVP
;
A
#
# COMPACT_ATOMS: atom_id res chain seq x y z
N MET A 1 28.20 52.44 41.53
CA MET A 1 29.52 52.74 40.93
C MET A 1 29.46 52.39 39.45
N LYS A 2 29.74 53.39 38.59
CA LYS A 2 30.19 53.39 37.17
C LYS A 2 29.70 52.25 36.23
N HIS A 3 28.88 52.53 35.20
CA HIS A 3 29.28 52.90 33.81
C HIS A 3 30.38 51.98 33.23
N MET A 4 30.26 51.35 32.05
CA MET A 4 29.90 51.93 30.74
C MET A 4 29.74 50.81 29.67
N THR A 5 29.10 51.20 28.56
CA THR A 5 28.77 50.52 27.29
C THR A 5 29.95 50.08 26.41
N GLY A 6 29.72 49.13 25.48
CA GLY A 6 30.58 48.93 24.30
C GLY A 6 30.10 47.82 23.34
N PHE A 7 29.51 48.24 22.21
CA PHE A 7 29.26 47.42 21.01
C PHE A 7 30.58 47.10 20.28
N GLY A 8 30.69 45.90 19.71
CA GLY A 8 31.79 45.51 18.82
C GLY A 8 31.33 44.50 17.75
N VAL A 9 31.30 44.96 16.51
CA VAL A 9 31.09 44.19 15.28
C VAL A 9 32.31 43.32 15.02
N ILE A 10 32.12 42.04 14.67
CA ILE A 10 33.20 41.15 14.18
C ILE A 10 32.83 40.70 12.77
N GLU A 11 33.50 41.28 11.78
CA GLU A 11 33.66 40.71 10.43
C GLU A 11 34.77 39.63 10.48
N PRO A 12 34.63 38.48 9.81
CA PRO A 12 35.74 37.56 9.61
C PRO A 12 36.60 37.97 8.38
N PRO A 13 37.93 37.80 8.46
CA PRO A 13 38.86 38.26 7.43
C PRO A 13 39.04 37.25 6.28
N GLY A 14 39.09 37.79 5.06
CA GLY A 14 40.26 37.70 4.18
C GLY A 14 40.76 36.33 3.72
N ASN A 15 40.40 35.99 2.48
CA ASN A 15 41.07 35.01 1.62
C ASN A 15 42.59 35.19 1.61
N SER A 16 43.33 34.11 1.86
CA SER A 16 44.75 34.01 1.51
C SER A 16 45.00 32.77 0.64
N GLU A 17 45.69 33.03 -0.46
CA GLU A 17 46.15 32.07 -1.45
C GLU A 17 47.15 31.06 -0.86
N VAL A 18 47.09 29.81 -1.31
CA VAL A 18 48.28 28.96 -1.43
C VAL A 18 48.24 28.24 -2.78
N ARG A 19 49.14 28.68 -3.67
CA ARG A 19 49.54 27.99 -4.89
C ARG A 19 50.76 27.09 -4.60
N THR A 20 50.68 25.86 -5.12
CA THR A 20 51.77 25.06 -5.73
C THR A 20 52.73 24.25 -4.84
N LEU A 21 52.68 22.90 -4.97
CA LEU A 21 53.75 22.00 -5.49
C LEU A 21 53.26 20.51 -5.41
N VAL A 22 52.72 19.89 -6.48
CA VAL A 22 53.36 19.08 -7.55
C VAL A 22 54.11 17.80 -7.10
N ARG A 23 53.64 16.66 -7.68
CA ARG A 23 54.28 15.34 -7.99
C ARG A 23 54.30 14.20 -6.95
N SER A 24 53.57 13.12 -7.29
CA SER A 24 54.04 11.74 -7.57
C SER A 24 52.90 10.75 -7.24
N GLY A 25 52.46 9.82 -8.09
CA GLY A 25 52.82 9.45 -9.44
C GLY A 25 51.67 8.62 -10.05
N PHE A 26 51.27 8.97 -11.27
CA PHE A 26 50.40 8.16 -12.11
C PHE A 26 51.26 7.70 -13.28
N ALA A 27 51.73 6.46 -13.22
CA ALA A 27 52.33 5.76 -14.35
C ALA A 27 51.35 4.66 -14.74
N MET A 28 50.29 5.04 -15.47
CA MET A 28 49.43 4.08 -16.15
C MET A 28 49.92 4.00 -17.60
N LEU A 29 50.46 2.83 -17.93
CA LEU A 29 51.01 2.50 -19.24
C LEU A 29 49.89 2.60 -20.29
N LEU A 30 49.98 3.59 -21.18
CA LEU A 30 49.11 3.74 -22.34
C LEU A 30 49.58 2.76 -23.43
N THR A 31 49.07 1.54 -23.43
CA THR A 31 49.16 0.65 -24.61
C THR A 31 47.98 0.97 -25.53
N ALA A 32 48.19 1.91 -26.44
CA ALA A 32 47.30 2.16 -27.56
C ALA A 32 47.28 0.91 -28.47
N SER A 33 46.21 0.12 -28.37
CA SER A 33 45.89 -0.91 -29.36
C SER A 33 45.03 -0.26 -30.44
N ILE A 34 45.68 0.15 -31.53
CA ILE A 34 45.02 0.62 -32.74
C ILE A 34 44.28 -0.59 -33.35
N ALA A 35 42.96 -0.66 -33.16
CA ALA A 35 42.08 -1.52 -33.94
C ALA A 35 41.47 -0.66 -35.06
N ILE A 36 42.06 -0.74 -36.24
CA ILE A 36 41.51 -0.14 -37.46
C ILE A 36 40.30 -0.99 -37.87
N THR A 37 39.09 -0.52 -37.55
CA THR A 37 37.85 -1.12 -38.05
C THR A 37 37.56 -0.56 -39.44
N THR A 38 38.20 -1.12 -40.46
CA THR A 38 37.83 -0.84 -41.85
C THR A 38 36.46 -1.44 -42.13
N LEU A 39 35.42 -0.61 -42.18
CA LEU A 39 34.09 -0.99 -42.65
C LEU A 39 34.14 -1.15 -44.19
N CYS A 40 34.71 -2.26 -44.66
CA CYS A 40 34.60 -2.65 -46.06
C CYS A 40 33.17 -3.11 -46.33
N SER A 41 32.46 -2.41 -47.22
CA SER A 41 31.24 -2.90 -47.87
C SER A 41 31.59 -4.16 -48.69
N MET A 42 31.60 -5.32 -48.05
CA MET A 42 31.78 -6.59 -48.73
C MET A 42 30.51 -6.94 -49.48
N SER A 43 30.53 -6.71 -50.79
CA SER A 43 29.67 -7.46 -51.71
C SER A 43 30.09 -8.93 -51.63
N ALA A 44 29.33 -9.73 -50.90
CA ALA A 44 29.62 -11.14 -50.69
C ALA A 44 29.52 -11.91 -52.03
N SER A 45 30.67 -12.23 -52.61
CA SER A 45 30.78 -13.35 -53.55
C SER A 45 30.57 -14.64 -52.76
N ALA A 46 29.41 -15.29 -52.96
CA ALA A 46 29.02 -16.53 -52.31
C ALA A 46 30.08 -17.63 -52.53
N ALA A 47 30.85 -17.92 -51.48
CA ALA A 47 31.63 -19.15 -51.40
C ALA A 47 30.67 -20.36 -51.28
N PRO A 48 31.06 -21.56 -51.75
CA PRO A 48 30.17 -22.71 -51.77
C PRO A 48 29.75 -23.14 -50.35
N GLY A 49 28.47 -22.92 -50.03
CA GLY A 49 27.59 -23.85 -49.31
C GLY A 49 28.04 -24.45 -47.96
N GLY A 50 28.58 -23.66 -47.03
CA GLY A 50 28.61 -24.08 -45.62
C GLY A 50 27.19 -24.17 -45.06
N THR A 51 26.91 -25.13 -44.17
CA THR A 51 25.62 -25.20 -43.46
C THR A 51 25.36 -23.87 -42.73
N PRO A 52 24.18 -23.25 -42.86
CA PRO A 52 23.84 -22.01 -42.16
C PRO A 52 24.11 -22.13 -40.65
N GLN A 53 24.74 -21.12 -40.06
CA GLN A 53 25.12 -21.12 -38.64
C GLN A 53 24.93 -19.74 -38.01
N ALA A 54 24.37 -19.71 -36.80
CA ALA A 54 24.24 -18.52 -35.99
C ALA A 54 25.60 -18.13 -35.38
N SER A 55 25.80 -16.84 -35.14
CA SER A 55 27.01 -16.34 -34.48
C SER A 55 26.71 -15.06 -33.71
N ILE A 56 26.46 -15.21 -32.41
CA ILE A 56 26.22 -14.08 -31.51
C ILE A 56 27.54 -13.44 -31.08
N THR A 57 27.55 -12.12 -31.01
CA THR A 57 28.53 -11.31 -30.26
C THR A 57 27.77 -10.51 -29.21
N LEU A 58 28.36 -10.38 -28.00
CA LEU A 58 27.89 -9.46 -26.98
C LEU A 58 28.73 -8.18 -27.03
N SER A 59 28.07 -7.04 -26.95
CA SER A 59 28.68 -5.71 -26.97
C SER A 59 27.92 -4.77 -26.04
N ASN A 60 28.46 -3.56 -25.80
CA ASN A 60 27.89 -2.58 -24.86
C ASN A 60 27.54 -3.22 -23.51
N CYS A 61 28.49 -3.98 -22.98
CA CYS A 61 28.29 -4.66 -21.72
C CYS A 61 28.74 -3.75 -20.60
N ASP A 62 27.79 -3.41 -19.76
CA ASP A 62 28.03 -2.60 -18.59
C ASP A 62 27.12 -3.05 -17.46
N ALA A 63 27.55 -2.81 -16.24
CA ALA A 63 26.81 -3.20 -15.07
C ALA A 63 27.25 -2.39 -13.85
N GLU A 64 26.26 -1.97 -13.09
CA GLU A 64 26.41 -1.33 -11.80
C GLU A 64 25.52 -2.05 -10.79
N TYR A 65 25.70 -1.78 -9.49
CA TYR A 65 24.84 -2.40 -8.48
C TYR A 65 24.27 -1.36 -7.52
N CYS A 66 23.06 -1.64 -7.05
CA CYS A 66 22.44 -0.97 -5.92
C CYS A 66 22.58 -1.86 -4.69
N TYR A 67 23.16 -1.33 -3.62
CA TYR A 67 23.20 -1.99 -2.32
C TYR A 67 22.58 -1.07 -1.28
N THR A 68 21.26 -1.21 -1.11
CA THR A 68 20.43 -0.22 -0.43
C THR A 68 19.62 -0.83 0.70
N GLN A 69 19.21 0.02 1.64
CA GLN A 69 18.17 -0.27 2.62
C GLN A 69 17.11 0.81 2.50
N ASP A 70 15.93 0.45 1.98
CA ASP A 70 14.86 1.41 1.70
C ASP A 70 13.96 1.63 2.92
N ASN A 71 14.09 2.80 3.55
CA ASN A 71 13.23 3.17 4.67
C ASN A 71 11.88 3.64 4.12
N THR A 72 10.81 2.94 4.48
CA THR A 72 9.47 3.38 4.11
C THR A 72 8.93 4.40 5.10
N TRP A 73 8.10 5.31 4.61
CA TRP A 73 7.49 6.37 5.41
C TRP A 73 5.99 6.37 5.21
N THR A 74 5.25 6.49 6.32
CA THR A 74 3.81 6.79 6.29
C THR A 74 3.55 8.15 6.92
N LEU A 75 2.48 8.80 6.45
CA LEU A 75 2.03 10.08 6.98
C LEU A 75 0.56 9.95 7.38
N GLU A 76 0.26 10.26 8.65
CA GLU A 76 -1.09 10.21 9.20
C GLU A 76 -1.48 11.55 9.80
N LYS A 77 -2.69 12.01 9.52
CA LYS A 77 -3.22 13.27 10.03
C LYS A 77 -4.59 13.04 10.66
N THR A 78 -4.76 13.48 11.89
CA THR A 78 -6.02 13.34 12.65
C THR A 78 -6.46 14.70 13.13
N GLY A 79 -7.74 15.01 12.99
CA GLY A 79 -8.33 16.29 13.34
C GLY A 79 -9.47 16.13 14.34
N VAL A 80 -9.56 17.07 15.28
CA VAL A 80 -10.61 17.12 16.30
C VAL A 80 -11.17 18.52 16.40
N TYR A 81 -12.50 18.63 16.48
CA TYR A 81 -13.20 19.87 16.77
C TYR A 81 -13.44 20.03 18.27
N THR A 82 -13.13 21.20 18.81
CA THR A 82 -13.46 21.58 20.19
C THR A 82 -14.21 22.90 20.19
N ALA A 83 -15.47 22.91 20.62
CA ALA A 83 -16.24 24.15 20.78
C ALA A 83 -15.63 25.03 21.88
N THR A 84 -15.57 26.35 21.65
CA THR A 84 -15.07 27.31 22.65
C THR A 84 -16.06 27.48 23.80
N ASP A 85 -17.36 27.45 23.50
CA ASP A 85 -18.46 27.49 24.44
C ASP A 85 -19.51 26.44 24.02
N PRO A 86 -19.87 25.46 24.89
CA PRO A 86 -20.94 24.51 24.59
C PRO A 86 -22.29 25.15 24.25
N ALA A 87 -22.54 26.39 24.68
CA ALA A 87 -23.75 27.13 24.35
C ALA A 87 -23.74 27.73 22.93
N VAL A 88 -22.57 27.83 22.30
CA VAL A 88 -22.37 28.34 20.94
C VAL A 88 -21.58 27.28 20.15
N PRO A 89 -22.19 26.12 19.86
CA PRO A 89 -21.46 24.94 19.42
C PRO A 89 -20.81 25.11 18.05
N ASN A 90 -21.14 26.16 17.29
CA ASN A 90 -20.58 26.49 15.98
C ASN A 90 -19.28 27.29 16.01
N ILE A 91 -18.87 27.79 17.17
CA ILE A 91 -17.60 28.52 17.34
C ILE A 91 -16.66 27.66 18.17
N GLY A 92 -15.47 27.41 17.63
CA GLY A 92 -14.49 26.54 18.25
C GLY A 92 -13.13 26.58 17.59
N THR A 93 -12.31 25.60 17.93
CA THR A 93 -10.98 25.40 17.34
C THR A 93 -10.94 24.00 16.76
N VAL A 94 -10.48 23.88 15.52
CA VAL A 94 -10.09 22.59 14.94
C VAL A 94 -8.60 22.41 15.18
N THR A 95 -8.21 21.27 15.77
CA THR A 95 -6.82 20.92 16.02
C THR A 95 -6.47 19.63 15.30
N TRP A 96 -5.32 19.62 14.62
CA TRP A 96 -4.73 18.44 14.01
C TRP A 96 -3.45 18.00 14.70
N THR A 97 -3.23 16.69 14.68
CA THR A 97 -1.97 16.02 14.98
C THR A 97 -1.52 15.30 13.71
N LEU A 98 -0.29 15.57 13.28
CA LEU A 98 0.35 14.96 12.11
C LEU A 98 1.48 14.05 12.60
N THR A 99 1.50 12.79 12.18
CA THR A 99 2.58 11.85 12.52
C THR A 99 3.17 11.27 11.25
N ALA A 100 4.48 11.46 11.08
CA ALA A 100 5.27 10.79 10.06
C ALA A 100 6.01 9.61 10.71
N THR A 101 5.81 8.40 10.21
CA THR A 101 6.38 7.17 10.79
C THR A 101 7.43 6.58 9.86
N LYS A 102 8.66 6.39 10.35
CA LYS A 102 9.74 5.72 9.63
C LYS A 102 9.73 4.23 9.95
N THR A 103 9.77 3.40 8.91
CA THR A 103 9.95 1.95 9.03
C THR A 103 11.19 1.52 8.26
N PRO A 104 12.23 1.00 8.93
CA PRO A 104 13.41 0.49 8.23
C PRO A 104 13.05 -0.68 7.32
N GLY A 105 13.40 -0.59 6.03
CA GLY A 105 13.23 -1.71 5.11
C GLY A 105 14.32 -2.75 5.23
N ALA A 106 14.16 -3.83 4.46
CA ALA A 106 15.19 -4.84 4.29
C ALA A 106 16.32 -4.32 3.39
N THR A 107 17.53 -4.83 3.62
CA THR A 107 18.65 -4.55 2.73
C THR A 107 18.54 -5.38 1.47
N THR A 108 18.72 -4.75 0.32
CA THR A 108 18.67 -5.37 -1.01
C THR A 108 20.01 -5.21 -1.73
N PHE A 109 20.32 -6.14 -2.64
CA PHE A 109 21.46 -6.04 -3.54
C PHE A 109 21.02 -6.43 -4.94
N THR A 110 21.04 -5.46 -5.86
CA THR A 110 20.60 -5.65 -7.25
C THR A 110 21.72 -5.23 -8.17
N VAL A 111 22.06 -6.07 -9.16
CA VAL A 111 22.94 -5.72 -10.26
C VAL A 111 22.07 -5.29 -11.43
N HIS A 112 22.24 -4.05 -11.85
CA HIS A 112 21.65 -3.49 -13.04
C HIS A 112 22.66 -3.57 -14.17
N GLY A 113 22.29 -4.08 -15.34
CA GLY A 113 23.24 -4.16 -16.45
C GLY A 113 22.59 -4.04 -17.81
N GLY A 114 23.43 -3.72 -18.79
CA GLY A 114 23.08 -3.63 -20.19
C GLY A 114 23.93 -4.59 -21.02
N LEU A 115 23.35 -5.20 -22.05
CA LEU A 115 24.10 -5.86 -23.10
C LEU A 115 23.37 -5.84 -24.45
N THR A 116 24.12 -5.71 -25.54
CA THR A 116 23.60 -5.90 -26.89
C THR A 116 23.97 -7.29 -27.42
N VAL A 117 22.96 -8.07 -27.77
CA VAL A 117 23.07 -9.38 -28.44
C VAL A 117 22.94 -9.16 -29.94
N TYR A 118 24.02 -9.37 -30.70
CA TYR A 118 24.02 -9.21 -32.16
C TYR A 118 24.32 -10.53 -32.87
N ASN A 119 23.45 -10.95 -33.81
CA ASN A 119 23.65 -12.15 -34.61
C ASN A 119 24.30 -11.83 -35.96
N SER A 120 25.62 -12.02 -36.02
CA SER A 120 26.45 -11.90 -37.23
C SER A 120 26.47 -13.15 -38.11
N GLY A 121 25.73 -14.20 -37.72
CA GLY A 121 25.73 -15.49 -38.41
C GLY A 121 24.98 -15.49 -39.75
N SER A 122 24.92 -16.67 -40.36
CA SER A 122 24.12 -16.94 -41.57
C SER A 122 22.81 -17.69 -41.27
N ALA A 123 22.52 -18.00 -40.00
CA ALA A 123 21.25 -18.56 -39.54
C ALA A 123 20.70 -17.80 -38.32
N PRO A 124 19.38 -17.85 -38.05
CA PRO A 124 18.79 -17.31 -36.83
C PRO A 124 19.36 -17.96 -35.57
N ALA A 125 19.62 -17.16 -34.54
CA ALA A 125 20.13 -17.63 -33.26
C ALA A 125 18.97 -17.80 -32.27
N THR A 126 18.67 -19.01 -31.82
CA THR A 126 17.68 -19.27 -30.78
C THR A 126 18.31 -19.09 -29.41
N ILE A 127 17.82 -18.17 -28.58
CA ILE A 127 18.36 -17.95 -27.23
C ILE A 127 17.73 -18.97 -26.30
N GLY A 128 18.54 -19.87 -25.76
CA GLY A 128 18.06 -20.91 -24.84
C GLY A 128 18.02 -20.42 -23.40
N ASN A 129 19.10 -19.78 -22.94
CA ASN A 129 19.20 -19.25 -21.59
C ASN A 129 20.12 -18.04 -21.50
N ILE A 130 19.94 -17.28 -20.42
CA ILE A 130 20.83 -16.22 -19.98
C ILE A 130 21.19 -16.49 -18.51
N VAL A 131 22.47 -16.40 -18.18
CA VAL A 131 22.99 -16.55 -16.81
C VAL A 131 23.63 -15.24 -16.38
N VAL A 132 23.27 -14.72 -15.20
CA VAL A 132 23.95 -13.59 -14.56
C VAL A 132 24.69 -14.11 -13.32
N ASN A 133 26.01 -14.30 -13.45
CA ASN A 133 26.85 -14.87 -12.40
C ASN A 133 27.58 -13.77 -11.63
N LEU A 134 27.21 -13.53 -10.38
CA LEU A 134 27.91 -12.61 -9.47
C LEU A 134 29.17 -13.29 -8.93
N GLN A 135 30.31 -12.63 -9.06
CA GLN A 135 31.62 -13.18 -8.76
C GLN A 135 32.45 -12.26 -7.87
N LYS A 136 33.38 -12.88 -7.13
CA LYS A 136 34.45 -12.19 -6.37
C LYS A 136 35.81 -12.73 -6.80
N PRO A 137 36.91 -11.98 -6.57
CA PRO A 137 38.25 -12.50 -6.73
C PRO A 137 38.48 -13.78 -5.93
N ASN A 138 39.22 -14.72 -6.52
CA ASN A 138 39.72 -15.86 -5.78
C ASN A 138 40.82 -15.43 -4.79
N SER A 139 41.09 -16.24 -3.75
CA SER A 139 42.24 -15.96 -2.89
C SER A 139 43.54 -16.26 -3.65
N PRO A 140 44.53 -15.35 -3.70
CA PRO A 140 45.79 -15.55 -4.43
C PRO A 140 46.67 -16.68 -3.85
N LYS A 141 46.29 -17.30 -2.72
CA LYS A 141 47.15 -18.21 -1.96
C LYS A 141 47.20 -19.67 -2.46
N LYS A 142 46.54 -20.06 -3.57
CA LYS A 142 46.49 -21.48 -3.95
C LYS A 142 46.38 -21.78 -5.47
N GLY A 143 47.33 -21.30 -6.26
CA GLY A 143 47.74 -21.92 -7.54
C GLY A 143 46.69 -22.16 -8.63
N SER A 144 45.50 -21.56 -8.55
CA SER A 144 44.47 -21.61 -9.60
C SER A 144 44.58 -20.40 -10.52
N ASN A 145 44.48 -20.63 -11.83
CA ASN A 145 44.47 -19.58 -12.85
C ASN A 145 43.10 -18.89 -12.97
N ALA A 146 42.06 -19.38 -12.28
CA ALA A 146 40.72 -18.78 -12.30
C ALA A 146 40.67 -17.58 -11.35
N SER A 147 40.81 -16.36 -11.86
CA SER A 147 40.94 -15.14 -11.05
C SER A 147 39.71 -14.80 -10.20
N HIS A 148 38.56 -15.41 -10.47
CA HIS A 148 37.30 -15.16 -9.78
C HIS A 148 36.55 -16.48 -9.53
N VAL A 149 35.62 -16.45 -8.58
CA VAL A 149 34.68 -17.53 -8.26
C VAL A 149 33.28 -16.96 -8.05
N SER A 150 32.25 -17.74 -8.39
CA SER A 150 30.85 -17.39 -8.14
C SER A 150 30.56 -17.20 -6.66
N ILE A 151 29.81 -16.15 -6.38
CA ILE A 151 29.06 -15.91 -5.14
C ILE A 151 27.67 -16.52 -5.31
N ALA A 152 26.97 -16.15 -6.38
CA ALA A 152 25.65 -16.65 -6.73
C ALA A 152 25.44 -16.49 -8.24
N ALA A 153 24.47 -17.19 -8.79
CA ALA A 153 24.07 -17.03 -10.18
C ALA A 153 22.55 -17.03 -10.25
N ASP A 154 22.00 -16.04 -10.93
CA ASP A 154 20.60 -16.03 -11.32
C ASP A 154 20.52 -16.52 -12.77
N VAL A 155 19.53 -17.35 -13.07
CA VAL A 155 19.44 -17.99 -14.39
C VAL A 155 18.03 -17.87 -14.93
N ALA A 156 17.93 -17.62 -16.23
CA ALA A 156 16.65 -17.68 -16.93
C ALA A 156 16.79 -18.53 -18.18
N ASP A 157 15.77 -19.33 -18.49
CA ASP A 157 15.73 -20.15 -19.70
C ASP A 157 14.43 -19.98 -20.49
N ALA A 158 14.38 -20.59 -21.65
CA ALA A 158 13.28 -20.46 -22.60
C ALA A 158 12.06 -21.35 -22.31
N THR A 159 12.10 -22.16 -21.26
CA THR A 159 10.97 -22.98 -20.79
C THR A 159 10.31 -22.34 -19.58
N ASP A 160 11.10 -22.04 -18.56
CA ASP A 160 10.63 -21.60 -17.25
C ASP A 160 10.85 -20.09 -17.00
N GLY A 161 11.55 -19.40 -17.92
CA GLY A 161 11.90 -17.99 -17.73
C GLY A 161 12.78 -17.83 -16.51
N ASP A 162 12.49 -16.84 -15.67
CA ASP A 162 13.10 -16.63 -14.35
C ASP A 162 12.74 -17.72 -13.32
N GLY A 163 11.76 -18.59 -13.61
CA GLY A 163 11.47 -19.76 -12.78
C GLY A 163 12.53 -20.87 -12.87
N ALA A 164 13.51 -20.75 -13.78
CA ALA A 164 14.55 -21.74 -13.98
C ALA A 164 15.51 -21.77 -12.79
N THR A 165 15.79 -22.96 -12.25
CA THR A 165 16.73 -23.12 -11.13
C THR A 165 18.13 -23.55 -11.56
N SER A 166 18.32 -23.80 -12.86
CA SER A 166 19.61 -24.12 -13.44
C SER A 166 19.63 -23.83 -14.93
N ALA A 167 20.79 -23.48 -15.46
CA ALA A 167 20.99 -23.30 -16.89
C ALA A 167 22.26 -24.01 -17.36
N SER A 168 22.15 -24.72 -18.49
CA SER A 168 23.30 -25.36 -19.11
C SER A 168 23.91 -24.46 -20.18
N ILE A 169 25.23 -24.38 -20.18
CA ILE A 169 26.04 -23.58 -21.08
C ILE A 169 27.12 -24.45 -21.74
N VAL A 170 27.78 -23.93 -22.76
CA VAL A 170 29.08 -24.47 -23.17
C VAL A 170 30.11 -24.09 -22.12
N ALA A 171 30.74 -25.06 -21.47
CA ALA A 171 31.65 -24.84 -20.34
C ALA A 171 32.80 -23.87 -20.68
N ALA A 172 33.29 -23.91 -21.92
CA ALA A 172 34.34 -23.01 -22.42
C ALA A 172 33.89 -21.55 -22.57
N GLY A 173 32.59 -21.26 -22.48
CA GLY A 173 32.04 -19.90 -22.50
C GLY A 173 32.26 -19.15 -21.18
N SER A 174 32.29 -19.85 -20.05
CA SER A 174 32.59 -19.24 -18.74
C SER A 174 34.07 -19.37 -18.38
N GLN A 175 34.56 -18.45 -17.55
CA GLN A 175 35.87 -18.58 -16.89
C GLN A 175 35.80 -19.36 -15.57
N GLU A 176 34.61 -19.82 -15.16
CA GLU A 176 34.45 -20.61 -13.96
C GLU A 176 35.21 -21.94 -14.05
N ASN A 177 35.86 -22.28 -12.95
CA ASN A 177 36.55 -23.55 -12.78
C ASN A 177 35.86 -24.33 -11.67
N MET A 178 35.23 -25.46 -12.00
CA MET A 178 34.47 -26.30 -11.05
C MET A 178 35.25 -26.54 -9.75
N ALA A 179 36.50 -27.01 -9.82
CA ALA A 179 37.29 -27.29 -8.61
C ALA A 179 37.58 -26.05 -7.76
N THR A 180 37.81 -24.90 -8.39
CA THR A 180 38.05 -23.62 -7.70
C THR A 180 36.76 -23.06 -7.10
N ASN A 181 35.66 -23.14 -7.84
CA ASN A 181 34.33 -22.73 -7.39
C ASN A 181 33.86 -23.59 -6.21
N THR A 182 34.07 -24.91 -6.26
CA THR A 182 33.79 -25.80 -5.11
C THR A 182 34.63 -25.45 -3.88
N ALA A 183 35.90 -25.06 -4.07
CA ALA A 183 36.80 -24.78 -2.97
C ALA A 183 36.60 -23.39 -2.33
N TRP A 184 36.11 -22.39 -3.08
CA TRP A 184 36.16 -20.98 -2.67
C TRP A 184 34.92 -20.15 -3.01
N GLY A 185 34.07 -20.64 -3.92
CA GLY A 185 32.77 -20.07 -4.26
C GLY A 185 31.64 -20.81 -3.55
N THR A 186 30.46 -20.82 -4.16
CA THR A 186 29.26 -21.48 -3.61
C THR A 186 29.01 -22.88 -4.16
N SER A 187 29.94 -23.45 -4.91
CA SER A 187 29.79 -24.76 -5.57
C SER A 187 28.59 -24.81 -6.53
N ASN A 188 28.22 -23.67 -7.11
CA ASN A 188 27.04 -23.51 -7.96
C ASN A 188 27.34 -23.74 -9.45
N TYR A 189 28.56 -24.19 -9.78
CA TYR A 189 28.99 -24.50 -11.15
C TYR A 189 29.56 -25.91 -11.26
N ALA A 190 28.99 -26.70 -12.17
CA ALA A 190 29.42 -28.06 -12.48
C ALA A 190 29.82 -28.19 -13.97
N VAL A 191 30.70 -29.13 -14.27
CA VAL A 191 31.12 -29.43 -15.66
C VAL A 191 31.01 -30.93 -15.94
N SER A 192 30.37 -31.29 -17.06
CA SER A 192 30.32 -32.65 -17.60
C SER A 192 30.62 -32.63 -19.09
N GLY A 193 31.83 -33.08 -19.46
CA GLY A 193 32.33 -32.95 -20.84
C GLY A 193 32.44 -31.48 -21.25
N ALA A 194 31.76 -31.11 -22.35
CA ALA A 194 31.70 -29.73 -22.82
C ALA A 194 30.56 -28.90 -22.20
N LYS A 195 29.70 -29.52 -21.39
CA LYS A 195 28.57 -28.86 -20.74
C LYS A 195 29.00 -28.28 -19.40
N GLY A 196 28.79 -26.98 -19.22
CA GLY A 196 28.79 -26.33 -17.92
C GLY A 196 27.35 -26.17 -17.44
N THR A 197 27.11 -26.22 -16.14
CA THR A 197 25.78 -26.00 -15.57
C THR A 197 25.93 -25.07 -14.38
N PHE A 198 25.23 -23.94 -14.44
CA PHE A 198 25.00 -23.07 -13.29
C PHE A 198 23.71 -23.50 -12.61
N SER A 199 23.71 -23.53 -11.29
CA SER A 199 22.53 -23.73 -10.47
C SER A 199 22.31 -22.52 -9.58
N GLU A 200 21.07 -22.14 -9.38
CA GLU A 200 20.73 -21.15 -8.38
C GLU A 200 21.05 -21.67 -6.99
N THR A 201 21.32 -20.73 -6.09
CA THR A 201 21.62 -21.03 -4.69
C THR A 201 20.70 -20.23 -3.78
N ALA A 202 20.82 -20.42 -2.47
CA ALA A 202 20.19 -19.52 -1.51
C ALA A 202 20.67 -18.05 -1.63
N GLY A 203 21.72 -17.78 -2.40
CA GLY A 203 22.18 -16.44 -2.73
C GLY A 203 21.51 -15.79 -3.94
N SER A 204 20.77 -16.57 -4.73
CA SER A 204 20.11 -16.13 -5.96
C SER A 204 18.77 -15.44 -5.66
N GLY A 205 18.26 -14.72 -6.64
CA GLY A 205 16.97 -14.02 -6.58
C GLY A 205 16.35 -13.86 -7.97
N LEU A 206 15.56 -12.81 -8.13
CA LEU A 206 14.86 -12.46 -9.36
C LEU A 206 15.84 -11.95 -10.44
N LEU A 207 15.65 -12.40 -11.68
CA LEU A 207 16.31 -11.94 -12.90
C LEU A 207 15.29 -11.50 -13.95
N GLU A 208 15.22 -10.19 -14.18
CA GLU A 208 14.31 -9.59 -15.18
C GLU A 208 15.08 -8.98 -16.35
N PHE A 209 14.44 -8.94 -17.52
CA PHE A 209 14.99 -8.33 -18.73
C PHE A 209 14.02 -7.33 -19.35
N THR A 210 14.54 -6.18 -19.80
CA THR A 210 13.78 -5.17 -20.54
C THR A 210 14.46 -4.88 -21.88
N ASP A 211 13.70 -4.83 -22.97
CA ASP A 211 14.21 -4.38 -24.27
C ASP A 211 14.40 -2.86 -24.26
N ALA A 212 15.64 -2.40 -24.38
CA ALA A 212 16.01 -1.00 -24.30
C ALA A 212 15.41 -0.14 -25.43
N SER A 213 14.99 -0.74 -26.54
CA SER A 213 14.47 -0.01 -27.70
C SER A 213 13.04 0.50 -27.51
N ASN A 214 12.26 -0.19 -26.68
CA ASN A 214 10.83 0.07 -26.49
C ASN A 214 10.39 0.06 -25.02
N ASN A 215 11.33 -0.19 -24.08
CA ASN A 215 11.10 -0.28 -22.65
C ASN A 215 10.01 -1.30 -22.28
N THR A 216 9.95 -2.43 -23.00
CA THR A 216 9.02 -3.54 -22.71
C THR A 216 9.76 -4.72 -22.11
N LEU A 217 9.07 -5.46 -21.23
CA LEU A 217 9.59 -6.68 -20.64
C LEU A 217 9.98 -7.68 -21.74
N PHE A 218 11.22 -8.13 -21.72
CA PHE A 218 11.73 -9.17 -22.61
C PHE A 218 11.58 -10.53 -21.92
N SER A 219 10.82 -11.43 -22.54
CA SER A 219 10.63 -12.79 -22.05
C SER A 219 11.44 -13.78 -22.89
N LEU A 220 12.11 -14.72 -22.21
CA LEU A 220 12.67 -15.92 -22.86
C LEU A 220 11.59 -16.95 -23.20
N VAL A 221 10.37 -16.79 -22.68
CA VAL A 221 9.23 -17.70 -22.91
C VAL A 221 8.19 -17.00 -23.77
N PRO A 222 7.90 -17.48 -25.01
CA PRO A 222 8.53 -18.61 -25.69
C PRO A 222 9.95 -18.28 -26.21
N GLN A 223 10.75 -19.32 -26.49
CA GLN A 223 12.15 -19.20 -26.93
C GLN A 223 12.35 -18.15 -28.04
N PRO A 224 13.07 -17.04 -27.77
CA PRO A 224 13.24 -15.98 -28.75
C PRO A 224 14.33 -16.35 -29.77
N SER A 225 14.19 -15.81 -30.98
CA SER A 225 15.17 -15.99 -32.06
C SER A 225 15.63 -14.65 -32.61
N ILE A 226 16.95 -14.43 -32.62
CA ILE A 226 17.56 -13.24 -33.20
C ILE A 226 17.85 -13.53 -34.68
N PRO A 227 17.19 -12.81 -35.62
CA PRO A 227 17.38 -13.04 -37.05
C PRO A 227 18.82 -12.71 -37.48
N VAL A 228 19.20 -13.19 -38.67
CA VAL A 228 20.50 -12.85 -39.27
C VAL A 228 20.63 -11.34 -39.44
N GLY A 229 21.71 -10.75 -38.92
CA GLY A 229 21.92 -9.30 -38.90
C GLY A 229 21.05 -8.55 -37.89
N GLY A 230 20.23 -9.26 -37.10
CA GLY A 230 19.43 -8.68 -36.03
C GLY A 230 20.24 -8.43 -34.77
N SER A 231 19.78 -7.47 -33.98
CA SER A 231 20.27 -7.22 -32.62
C SER A 231 19.13 -6.92 -31.67
N ILE A 232 19.34 -7.20 -30.40
CA ILE A 232 18.52 -6.71 -29.29
C ILE A 232 19.43 -6.18 -28.19
N THR A 233 19.06 -5.06 -27.58
CA THR A 233 19.73 -4.52 -26.40
C THR A 233 18.86 -4.81 -25.19
N LEU A 234 19.39 -5.61 -24.27
CA LEU A 234 18.73 -6.02 -23.05
C LEU A 234 19.28 -5.21 -21.89
N LEU A 235 18.38 -4.59 -21.16
CA LEU A 235 18.58 -4.17 -19.78
C LEU A 235 18.23 -5.36 -18.88
N TYR A 236 18.96 -5.58 -17.81
CA TYR A 236 18.64 -6.62 -16.84
C TYR A 236 18.80 -6.14 -15.41
N ASP A 237 17.95 -6.70 -14.55
CA ASP A 237 17.96 -6.52 -13.10
C ASP A 237 18.13 -7.89 -12.46
N ALA A 238 19.27 -8.14 -11.81
CA ALA A 238 19.58 -9.41 -11.15
C ALA A 238 19.72 -9.18 -9.63
N THR A 239 18.82 -9.75 -8.84
CA THR A 239 18.76 -9.53 -7.39
C THR A 239 19.43 -10.68 -6.65
N PHE A 240 20.33 -10.36 -5.71
CA PHE A 240 21.05 -11.36 -4.92
C PHE A 240 20.77 -11.18 -3.43
N GLN A 241 20.76 -12.28 -2.69
CA GLN A 241 20.59 -12.23 -1.24
C GLN A 241 21.82 -11.61 -0.57
N THR A 242 21.59 -10.63 0.30
CA THR A 242 22.68 -9.90 0.97
C THR A 242 23.50 -10.79 1.92
N SER A 243 22.92 -11.92 2.36
CA SER A 243 23.57 -12.89 3.24
C SER A 243 24.77 -13.61 2.62
N VAL A 244 24.89 -13.62 1.28
CA VAL A 244 26.01 -14.27 0.57
C VAL A 244 27.08 -13.29 0.11
N LEU A 245 26.89 -11.99 0.31
CA LEU A 245 27.83 -10.96 -0.14
C LEU A 245 29.19 -11.09 0.58
N PRO A 246 30.30 -10.79 -0.12
CA PRO A 246 31.62 -10.81 0.50
C PRO A 246 31.81 -9.64 1.48
N PRO A 247 32.88 -9.63 2.28
CA PRO A 247 33.20 -8.49 3.12
C PRO A 247 33.37 -7.19 2.34
N ALA A 248 33.04 -6.07 2.97
CA ALA A 248 33.23 -4.73 2.42
C ALA A 248 34.65 -4.50 1.89
N GLY A 249 34.76 -3.73 0.81
CA GLY A 249 35.97 -3.46 0.05
C GLY A 249 36.35 -4.56 -0.94
N THR A 250 35.65 -5.70 -0.96
CA THR A 250 35.87 -6.75 -1.96
C THR A 250 35.33 -6.28 -3.31
N PRO A 251 36.16 -6.16 -4.37
CA PRO A 251 35.67 -5.83 -5.71
C PRO A 251 34.79 -6.97 -6.23
N LEU A 252 33.75 -6.60 -6.97
CA LEU A 252 32.82 -7.55 -7.56
C LEU A 252 33.01 -7.61 -9.06
N ARG A 253 32.56 -8.72 -9.66
CA ARG A 253 32.45 -8.87 -11.11
C ARG A 253 31.13 -9.53 -11.40
N VAL A 254 30.44 -9.09 -12.44
CA VAL A 254 29.32 -9.83 -13.02
C VAL A 254 29.77 -10.47 -14.33
N GLU A 255 29.42 -11.73 -14.52
CA GLU A 255 29.58 -12.45 -15.78
C GLU A 255 28.19 -12.82 -16.31
N THR A 256 27.76 -12.10 -17.34
CA THR A 256 26.48 -12.37 -18.03
C THR A 256 26.75 -13.25 -19.24
N ILE A 257 26.11 -14.41 -19.34
CA ILE A 257 26.36 -15.40 -20.39
C ILE A 257 25.07 -15.62 -21.17
N VAL A 258 25.11 -15.40 -22.47
CA VAL A 258 24.00 -15.72 -23.38
C VAL A 258 24.33 -17.01 -24.11
N THR A 259 23.44 -18.00 -24.02
CA THR A 259 23.60 -19.30 -24.66
C THR A 259 22.58 -19.47 -25.77
N PHE A 260 23.04 -19.89 -26.95
CA PHE A 260 22.21 -19.97 -28.15
C PHE A 260 22.45 -21.23 -28.98
N GLY A 261 21.39 -21.67 -29.65
CA GLY A 261 21.37 -22.79 -30.60
C GLY A 261 21.72 -22.37 -32.03
N ASN A 262 21.69 -23.32 -32.96
CA ASN A 262 22.05 -23.16 -34.37
C ASN A 262 23.50 -22.67 -34.62
N ALA A 263 24.41 -22.81 -33.65
CA ALA A 263 25.75 -22.23 -33.73
C ALA A 263 26.68 -22.90 -34.77
N GLY A 264 26.27 -24.03 -35.35
CA GLY A 264 27.07 -24.84 -36.26
C GLY A 264 28.28 -25.49 -35.57
N ALA A 265 28.96 -26.41 -36.26
CA ALA A 265 30.16 -27.06 -35.74
C ALA A 265 31.38 -26.14 -35.92
N ARG A 266 31.83 -25.49 -34.84
CA ARG A 266 32.99 -24.59 -34.84
C ARG A 266 34.03 -25.03 -33.81
N GLY A 267 35.29 -25.15 -34.20
CA GLY A 267 36.41 -25.44 -33.29
C GLY A 267 37.12 -24.18 -32.77
N GLY A 268 37.91 -24.31 -31.69
CA GLY A 268 38.77 -23.24 -31.16
C GLY A 268 38.22 -22.50 -29.93
N SER A 269 38.65 -21.24 -29.73
CA SER A 269 38.11 -20.37 -28.66
C SER A 269 36.66 -20.00 -28.96
N GLY A 270 35.75 -20.31 -28.04
CA GLY A 270 34.30 -20.24 -28.28
C GLY A 270 33.80 -21.35 -29.20
N ALA A 271 34.41 -22.54 -29.16
CA ALA A 271 33.94 -23.72 -29.87
C ALA A 271 32.48 -24.03 -29.51
N SER A 272 31.72 -24.46 -30.50
CA SER A 272 30.38 -24.98 -30.27
C SER A 272 30.48 -26.35 -29.59
N ALA A 273 29.52 -26.66 -28.73
CA ALA A 273 29.35 -27.99 -28.18
C ALA A 273 28.03 -28.59 -28.67
N SER A 274 28.06 -29.88 -28.98
CA SER A 274 26.88 -30.57 -29.48
C SER A 274 26.04 -31.13 -28.33
N ASN A 275 24.71 -31.14 -28.55
CA ASN A 275 23.74 -31.83 -27.69
C ASN A 275 23.72 -31.33 -26.24
N ILE A 276 23.61 -30.01 -26.06
CA ILE A 276 23.35 -29.38 -24.76
C ILE A 276 21.93 -28.84 -24.78
N ASP A 277 21.09 -29.31 -23.87
CA ASP A 277 19.77 -28.73 -23.60
C ASP A 277 19.99 -27.35 -22.95
N ILE A 278 19.64 -26.30 -23.67
CA ILE A 278 19.83 -24.91 -23.27
C ILE A 278 18.52 -24.21 -22.97
N ASN A 279 17.40 -24.72 -23.46
CA ASN A 279 16.08 -24.15 -23.18
C ASN A 279 15.47 -24.70 -21.89
N GLY A 280 16.04 -25.74 -21.27
CA GLY A 280 15.61 -26.24 -19.97
C GLY A 280 14.45 -27.25 -20.02
N ASN A 281 14.02 -27.67 -21.22
CA ASN A 281 12.86 -28.56 -21.36
C ASN A 281 13.15 -30.04 -21.06
N GLY A 282 14.40 -30.39 -20.73
CA GLY A 282 14.85 -31.74 -20.41
C GLY A 282 15.09 -32.64 -21.63
N SER A 283 14.99 -32.10 -22.85
CA SER A 283 15.13 -32.82 -24.11
C SER A 283 15.97 -32.04 -25.11
N LEU A 284 16.59 -32.74 -26.06
CA LEU A 284 17.41 -32.09 -27.09
C LEU A 284 16.56 -31.72 -28.29
N SER A 285 16.49 -30.42 -28.57
CA SER A 285 15.79 -29.82 -29.68
C SER A 285 16.70 -29.72 -30.91
N PRO A 286 16.17 -29.63 -32.15
CA PRO A 286 17.00 -29.58 -33.35
C PRO A 286 18.01 -28.43 -33.38
N ASP A 287 17.66 -27.27 -32.82
CA ASP A 287 18.53 -26.10 -32.71
C ASP A 287 19.65 -26.28 -31.67
N GLU A 288 19.52 -27.26 -30.77
CA GLU A 288 20.47 -27.58 -29.70
C GLU A 288 21.51 -28.62 -30.14
N ALA A 289 21.45 -29.05 -31.40
CA ALA A 289 22.44 -29.94 -32.00
C ALA A 289 23.86 -29.34 -31.96
N ASN A 290 23.97 -28.00 -32.06
CA ASN A 290 25.21 -27.27 -31.84
C ASN A 290 24.91 -25.95 -31.12
N VAL A 291 25.46 -25.82 -29.92
CA VAL A 291 25.24 -24.71 -29.00
C VAL A 291 26.53 -23.93 -28.81
N ARG A 292 26.41 -22.63 -28.58
CA ARG A 292 27.52 -21.79 -28.12
C ARG A 292 27.07 -20.83 -27.01
N SER A 293 27.97 -20.54 -26.09
CA SER A 293 27.78 -19.56 -25.03
C SER A 293 28.76 -18.41 -25.19
N VAL A 294 28.27 -17.17 -25.06
CA VAL A 294 29.06 -15.96 -25.18
C VAL A 294 28.96 -15.19 -23.87
N PRO A 295 30.08 -14.96 -23.17
CA PRO A 295 30.10 -14.21 -21.93
C PRO A 295 30.32 -12.71 -22.17
N CYS A 296 29.81 -11.90 -21.25
CA CYS A 296 30.23 -10.54 -21.02
C CYS A 296 30.60 -10.35 -19.55
N ARG A 297 31.66 -9.59 -19.28
CA ARG A 297 32.26 -9.50 -17.94
C ARG A 297 32.49 -8.06 -17.58
N VAL A 298 31.90 -7.61 -16.49
CA VAL A 298 32.02 -6.24 -16.00
C VAL A 298 32.53 -6.28 -14.57
N SER A 299 33.64 -5.60 -14.33
CA SER A 299 34.18 -5.38 -12.97
C SER A 299 33.51 -4.17 -12.36
N MET A 300 33.00 -4.32 -11.15
CA MET A 300 32.27 -3.29 -10.42
C MET A 300 33.10 -2.82 -9.21
N ALA A 301 32.68 -1.71 -8.60
CA ALA A 301 33.29 -1.18 -7.40
C ALA A 301 33.28 -2.21 -6.25
N GLY A 302 34.13 -1.97 -5.25
CA GLY A 302 34.14 -2.78 -4.03
C GLY A 302 32.88 -2.53 -3.20
N LEU A 303 32.32 -3.60 -2.65
CA LEU A 303 31.13 -3.52 -1.79
C LEU A 303 31.37 -2.49 -0.66
N PRO A 304 30.47 -1.51 -0.43
CA PRO A 304 30.67 -0.52 0.62
C PRO A 304 30.51 -1.15 2.02
N ILE A 305 30.90 -0.40 3.06
CA ILE A 305 30.90 -0.87 4.45
C ILE A 305 29.48 -1.14 4.98
N ALA A 306 28.51 -0.38 4.49
CA ALA A 306 27.10 -0.49 4.84
C ALA A 306 26.26 -0.23 3.58
N PRO A 307 25.02 -0.75 3.53
CA PRO A 307 24.10 -0.37 2.47
C PRO A 307 23.76 1.12 2.56
N GLU A 308 23.53 1.72 1.41
CA GLU A 308 23.05 3.10 1.33
C GLU A 308 21.64 3.18 1.93
N GLN A 309 21.44 4.14 2.83
CA GLN A 309 20.16 4.32 3.51
C GLN A 309 19.23 5.15 2.64
N CYS A 310 18.33 4.46 1.97
CA CYS A 310 17.35 5.10 1.13
C CYS A 310 16.25 5.74 1.97
N ASN A 311 15.84 6.96 1.59
CA ASN A 311 14.87 7.75 2.34
C ASN A 311 15.23 7.87 3.84
N ASP A 312 16.53 8.00 4.16
CA ASP A 312 16.98 8.09 5.56
C ASP A 312 16.41 9.32 6.26
N SER A 313 16.22 10.39 5.49
CA SER A 313 15.44 11.55 5.89
C SER A 313 14.40 11.90 4.84
N VAL A 314 13.31 12.53 5.28
CA VAL A 314 12.23 13.04 4.44
C VAL A 314 11.90 14.47 4.84
N ILE A 315 11.33 15.23 3.92
CA ILE A 315 10.80 16.56 4.15
C ILE A 315 9.28 16.43 4.33
N VAL A 316 8.76 16.86 5.47
CA VAL A 316 7.33 16.99 5.72
C VAL A 316 6.94 18.45 5.55
N SER A 317 5.80 18.74 4.94
CA SER A 317 5.28 20.08 4.74
C SER A 317 3.80 20.19 5.11
N ASP A 318 3.42 21.28 5.76
CA ASP A 318 2.04 21.62 6.11
C ASP A 318 1.82 23.15 6.01
N PRO A 319 1.96 23.75 4.81
CA PRO A 319 1.90 25.20 4.64
C PRO A 319 0.45 25.70 4.66
N ALA A 320 0.16 26.71 5.48
CA ALA A 320 -1.22 27.17 5.73
C ALA A 320 -1.99 27.62 4.47
N ASP A 321 -1.29 28.12 3.45
CA ASP A 321 -1.86 28.68 2.22
C ASP A 321 -2.25 27.62 1.17
N GLN A 322 -1.67 26.42 1.23
CA GLN A 322 -2.02 25.30 0.34
C GLN A 322 -2.74 24.16 1.04
N ALA A 323 -2.47 23.98 2.34
CA ALA A 323 -2.96 22.84 3.11
C ALA A 323 -4.42 23.01 3.56
N LEU A 324 -4.86 24.25 3.83
CA LEU A 324 -6.15 24.53 4.44
C LEU A 324 -7.24 24.76 3.39
N SER A 325 -8.32 23.99 3.48
CA SER A 325 -9.53 24.22 2.69
C SER A 325 -10.78 24.20 3.57
N VAL A 326 -11.76 25.02 3.20
CA VAL A 326 -13.05 25.12 3.90
C VAL A 326 -14.21 24.88 2.93
N SER A 327 -15.30 24.31 3.42
CA SER A 327 -16.54 24.12 2.66
C SER A 327 -17.75 24.51 3.51
N GLY A 328 -18.89 24.76 2.85
CA GLY A 328 -20.11 25.22 3.51
C GLY A 328 -20.05 26.71 3.88
N THR A 329 -20.60 27.06 5.05
CA THR A 329 -20.54 28.43 5.59
C THR A 329 -19.44 28.62 6.62
N VAL A 330 -18.57 27.62 6.80
CA VAL A 330 -17.46 27.67 7.76
C VAL A 330 -16.43 28.71 7.33
N THR A 331 -15.99 29.53 8.28
CA THR A 331 -14.79 30.36 8.14
C THR A 331 -13.70 29.84 9.07
N ALA A 332 -12.46 29.76 8.58
CA ALA A 332 -11.28 29.44 9.39
C ALA A 332 -10.37 30.67 9.49
N THR A 333 -9.83 30.92 10.68
CA THR A 333 -8.95 32.05 10.98
C THR A 333 -7.84 31.62 11.92
N ASN A 334 -6.84 32.49 12.14
CA ASN A 334 -5.77 32.28 13.10
C ASN A 334 -5.05 30.91 12.96
N PRO A 335 -4.48 30.60 11.78
CA PRO A 335 -3.71 29.38 11.61
C PRO A 335 -2.46 29.40 12.51
N LEU A 336 -2.31 28.37 13.34
CA LEU A 336 -1.19 28.18 14.27
C LEU A 336 -0.56 26.80 14.05
N GLY A 337 0.77 26.72 14.18
CA GLY A 337 1.51 25.45 14.10
C GLY A 337 1.75 24.90 12.69
N PHE A 338 1.27 25.57 11.64
CA PHE A 338 1.60 25.28 10.24
C PHE A 338 3.08 25.61 9.95
N PHE A 339 3.67 24.91 8.98
CA PHE A 339 5.08 25.04 8.62
C PHE A 339 5.32 24.71 7.15
N ASP A 340 6.24 25.44 6.51
CA ASP A 340 6.51 25.26 5.08
C ASP A 340 7.17 23.91 4.79
N SER A 341 8.20 23.55 5.57
CA SER A 341 8.93 22.29 5.41
C SER A 341 9.79 21.98 6.63
N GLU A 342 9.86 20.71 7.03
CA GLU A 342 10.77 20.22 8.07
C GLU A 342 11.41 18.88 7.66
N THR A 343 12.74 18.81 7.73
CA THR A 343 13.48 17.57 7.45
C THR A 343 13.56 16.71 8.71
N ILE A 344 13.06 15.48 8.62
CA ILE A 344 13.07 14.50 9.72
C ILE A 344 13.79 13.22 9.30
N SER A 345 14.46 12.57 10.25
CA SER A 345 15.16 11.29 10.03
C SER A 345 14.68 10.16 10.94
N ALA A 346 13.65 10.42 11.76
CA ALA A 346 13.00 9.47 12.65
C ALA A 346 11.49 9.75 12.70
N THR A 347 10.72 8.78 13.24
CA THR A 347 9.30 8.97 13.52
C THR A 347 9.09 10.24 14.34
N THR A 348 8.26 11.14 13.81
CA THR A 348 8.07 12.48 14.36
C THR A 348 6.58 12.82 14.34
N THR A 349 6.11 13.42 15.43
CA THR A 349 4.74 13.93 15.55
C THR A 349 4.79 15.45 15.65
N PHE A 350 4.06 16.12 14.76
CA PHE A 350 3.86 17.56 14.74
C PHE A 350 2.49 17.88 15.33
N GLY A 351 2.44 18.91 16.17
CA GLY A 351 1.19 19.42 16.73
C GLY A 351 1.36 20.11 18.08
N PRO A 352 0.31 20.82 18.52
CA PRO A 352 -0.96 21.01 17.82
C PRO A 352 -0.85 21.97 16.63
N ILE A 353 -1.44 21.60 15.49
CA ILE A 353 -1.72 22.50 14.36
C ILE A 353 -3.18 22.91 14.48
N SER A 354 -3.53 24.19 14.44
CA SER A 354 -4.90 24.61 14.72
C SER A 354 -5.38 25.80 13.93
N VAL A 355 -6.69 25.90 13.77
CA VAL A 355 -7.40 27.08 13.28
C VAL A 355 -8.63 27.34 14.13
N ASP A 356 -8.94 28.62 14.33
CA ASP A 356 -10.21 29.04 14.92
C ASP A 356 -11.29 29.02 13.84
N VAL A 357 -12.45 28.43 14.16
CA VAL A 357 -13.53 28.21 13.21
C VAL A 357 -14.84 28.82 13.68
N ASN A 358 -15.64 29.27 12.71
CA ASN A 358 -17.04 29.60 12.91
C ASN A 358 -17.85 28.90 11.81
N GLY A 359 -18.77 28.03 12.20
CA GLY A 359 -19.57 27.22 11.28
C GLY A 359 -20.55 28.02 10.41
N GLY A 360 -20.90 29.25 10.80
CA GLY A 360 -21.92 30.04 10.13
C GLY A 360 -23.30 29.35 10.11
N SER A 361 -24.23 29.82 9.28
CA SER A 361 -25.64 29.38 9.33
C SER A 361 -25.91 27.93 8.91
N ALA A 362 -24.97 27.28 8.22
CA ALA A 362 -25.16 25.92 7.68
C ALA A 362 -24.04 24.93 8.08
N GLY A 363 -23.04 25.38 8.84
CA GLY A 363 -21.87 24.57 9.17
C GLY A 363 -21.03 24.24 7.94
N GLY A 364 -20.25 23.17 8.03
CA GLY A 364 -19.47 22.63 6.92
C GLY A 364 -18.23 21.90 7.41
N GLN A 365 -17.15 21.94 6.63
CA GLN A 365 -15.91 21.22 6.95
C GLN A 365 -14.68 22.12 6.80
N VAL A 366 -13.69 21.86 7.64
CA VAL A 366 -12.33 22.37 7.48
C VAL A 366 -11.40 21.19 7.29
N CYS A 367 -10.66 21.19 6.18
CA CYS A 367 -9.70 20.16 5.84
C CYS A 367 -8.29 20.73 5.88
N ASN A 368 -7.35 19.92 6.37
CA ASN A 368 -5.93 20.22 6.36
C ASN A 368 -5.16 19.09 5.66
N THR A 369 -4.27 19.42 4.73
CA THR A 369 -3.48 18.48 3.92
C THR A 369 -1.99 18.67 4.20
N ALA A 370 -1.29 17.60 4.61
CA ALA A 370 0.16 17.60 4.69
C ALA A 370 0.76 16.65 3.67
N ASP A 371 1.97 16.96 3.24
CA ASP A 371 2.76 16.16 2.31
C ASP A 371 4.07 15.71 2.96
N LEU A 372 4.59 14.59 2.49
CA LEU A 372 5.89 14.04 2.85
C LEU A 372 6.59 13.64 1.57
N ASN A 373 7.83 14.12 1.39
CA ASN A 373 8.66 13.83 0.24
C ASN A 373 10.06 13.42 0.69
N GLY A 374 10.52 12.26 0.25
CA GLY A 374 11.90 11.80 0.39
C GLY A 374 12.76 12.21 -0.80
N GLU A 375 14.02 11.82 -0.74
CA GLU A 375 14.94 11.95 -1.87
C GLU A 375 15.28 10.56 -2.40
N SER A 376 15.24 10.40 -3.72
CA SER A 376 15.80 9.21 -4.37
C SER A 376 17.27 9.12 -4.00
N THR A 377 17.65 8.04 -3.36
CA THR A 377 19.00 7.81 -2.83
C THR A 377 19.68 6.75 -3.73
N GLY A 378 21.01 6.73 -3.78
CA GLY A 378 21.77 5.91 -4.73
C GLY A 378 21.99 6.54 -6.10
N GLY A 379 21.41 7.71 -6.35
CA GLY A 379 21.52 8.43 -7.62
C GLY A 379 20.90 7.66 -8.78
N THR A 380 21.11 8.19 -9.99
CA THR A 380 20.81 7.48 -11.22
C THR A 380 22.06 6.73 -11.64
N LEU A 381 22.08 5.41 -11.47
CA LEU A 381 23.11 4.56 -12.07
C LEU A 381 22.97 4.64 -13.59
N THR A 382 24.08 4.62 -14.32
CA THR A 382 24.05 4.75 -15.77
C THR A 382 24.85 3.63 -16.39
N VAL A 383 24.17 2.67 -17.01
CA VAL A 383 24.83 1.61 -17.76
C VAL A 383 24.95 2.01 -19.23
N VAL A 384 26.10 1.77 -19.84
CA VAL A 384 26.31 1.98 -21.26
C VAL A 384 25.62 0.88 -22.06
N ILE A 385 24.57 1.23 -22.82
CA ILE A 385 23.77 0.30 -23.62
C ILE A 385 24.00 0.42 -25.13
N GLY A 386 24.85 1.35 -25.51
CA GLY A 386 25.13 1.66 -26.90
C GLY A 386 26.15 2.76 -27.01
N HIS A 387 26.55 3.03 -28.25
CA HIS A 387 27.28 4.21 -28.62
C HIS A 387 26.57 4.85 -29.81
N THR A 388 26.54 6.18 -29.85
CA THR A 388 26.06 6.88 -31.05
C THR A 388 26.90 6.47 -32.26
N PRO A 389 26.31 6.38 -33.46
CA PRO A 389 27.08 6.11 -34.68
C PRO A 389 28.25 7.10 -34.83
N ASP A 390 29.33 6.69 -35.50
CA ASP A 390 30.39 7.61 -35.88
C ASP A 390 29.78 8.78 -36.65
N ALA A 391 29.97 9.99 -36.11
CA ALA A 391 29.49 11.23 -36.67
C ALA A 391 30.69 12.18 -36.67
N PHE A 392 31.05 12.67 -37.84
CA PHE A 392 32.15 13.61 -37.99
C PHE A 392 31.54 15.00 -38.16
N GLU A 393 31.82 15.90 -37.21
CA GLU A 393 31.45 17.31 -37.30
C GLU A 393 32.71 18.14 -37.57
N ASP A 394 32.60 19.08 -38.50
CA ASP A 394 33.63 20.09 -38.71
C ASP A 394 33.50 21.14 -37.60
N ILE A 395 34.48 21.18 -36.68
CA ILE A 395 34.45 22.06 -35.50
C ILE A 395 34.92 23.48 -35.81
N THR A 396 35.39 23.75 -37.03
CA THR A 396 35.87 25.08 -37.46
C THR A 396 35.28 25.51 -38.81
N PRO A 397 33.95 25.52 -39.00
CA PRO A 397 33.35 25.79 -40.31
C PRO A 397 33.61 27.21 -40.83
N GLU A 398 34.07 28.13 -39.98
CA GLU A 398 34.34 29.53 -40.32
C GLU A 398 35.72 29.76 -40.97
N ASP A 399 36.68 28.85 -40.82
CA ASP A 399 38.04 29.03 -41.35
C ASP A 399 38.24 28.46 -42.77
N GLY A 400 37.23 27.76 -43.29
CA GLY A 400 37.26 27.14 -44.62
C GLY A 400 38.18 25.92 -44.73
N ILE A 401 38.63 25.37 -43.59
CA ILE A 401 39.42 24.14 -43.49
C ILE A 401 38.53 23.07 -42.88
N ASP A 402 38.18 22.06 -43.68
CA ASP A 402 37.43 20.88 -43.22
C ASP A 402 38.27 20.12 -42.18
N ASN A 403 37.93 20.27 -40.91
CA ASN A 403 38.59 19.60 -39.78
C ASN A 403 37.60 18.68 -39.05
N PRO A 404 37.23 17.55 -39.67
CA PRO A 404 36.23 16.65 -39.12
C PRO A 404 36.74 16.00 -37.84
N VAL A 405 36.10 16.31 -36.71
CA VAL A 405 36.29 15.62 -35.44
C VAL A 405 35.19 14.58 -35.31
N ASN A 406 35.57 13.34 -34.99
CA ASN A 406 34.57 12.32 -34.63
C ASN A 406 33.93 12.72 -33.30
N VAL A 407 32.72 13.26 -33.37
CA VAL A 407 31.85 13.54 -32.23
C VAL A 407 30.90 12.36 -31.95
N GLY A 408 30.87 11.37 -32.84
CA GLY A 408 30.17 10.10 -32.63
C GLY A 408 30.84 9.20 -31.61
N ASN A 409 30.29 8.00 -31.46
CA ASN A 409 30.71 7.02 -30.46
C ASN A 409 30.61 7.54 -29.00
N GLN A 410 29.67 8.45 -28.74
CA GLN A 410 29.30 8.83 -27.37
C GLN A 410 28.48 7.70 -26.73
N PRO A 411 28.74 7.33 -25.47
CA PRO A 411 27.95 6.33 -24.77
C PRO A 411 26.48 6.74 -24.67
N ILE A 412 25.59 5.78 -24.94
CA ILE A 412 24.16 5.90 -24.67
C ILE A 412 23.92 5.20 -23.34
N TYR A 413 23.32 5.92 -22.39
CA TYR A 413 23.11 5.44 -21.03
C TYR A 413 21.67 5.02 -20.80
N ALA A 414 21.45 3.92 -20.10
CA ALA A 414 20.17 3.63 -19.46
C ALA A 414 20.26 4.00 -17.97
N PRO A 415 19.33 4.86 -17.49
CA PRO A 415 19.26 5.22 -16.08
C PRO A 415 18.61 4.11 -15.26
N TYR A 416 19.15 3.82 -14.07
CA TYR A 416 18.48 3.01 -13.04
C TYR A 416 18.37 3.80 -11.74
N THR A 417 17.22 3.64 -11.09
CA THR A 417 16.94 4.21 -9.78
C THR A 417 17.14 3.12 -8.73
N CYS A 418 18.09 3.32 -7.81
CA CYS A 418 18.34 2.34 -6.74
C CYS A 418 17.24 2.27 -5.69
N CYS A 419 16.55 3.38 -5.45
CA CYS A 419 15.36 3.46 -4.62
C CYS A 419 14.55 4.70 -4.98
N GLU A 420 13.24 4.51 -5.00
CA GLU A 420 12.30 5.60 -5.28
C GLU A 420 12.23 6.57 -4.11
N ALA A 421 11.98 7.84 -4.43
CA ALA A 421 11.74 8.85 -3.40
C ALA A 421 10.44 8.51 -2.66
N ALA A 422 10.46 8.53 -1.33
CA ALA A 422 9.25 8.39 -0.54
C ALA A 422 8.26 9.52 -0.89
N SER A 423 6.98 9.21 -1.02
CA SER A 423 5.95 10.23 -1.21
C SER A 423 4.67 9.78 -0.50
N ALA A 424 4.14 10.66 0.34
CA ALA A 424 2.87 10.42 1.01
C ALA A 424 2.12 11.74 1.21
N GLN A 425 0.79 11.67 1.21
CA GLN A 425 -0.09 12.78 1.51
C GLN A 425 -1.11 12.34 2.55
N ALA A 426 -1.38 13.21 3.52
CA ALA A 426 -2.37 12.97 4.57
C ALA A 426 -3.34 14.13 4.66
N VAL A 427 -4.62 13.84 4.48
CA VAL A 427 -5.72 14.81 4.57
C VAL A 427 -6.61 14.48 5.75
N SER A 428 -6.97 15.48 6.55
CA SER A 428 -7.94 15.32 7.64
C SER A 428 -8.97 16.43 7.62
N CYS A 429 -10.23 16.06 7.39
CA CYS A 429 -11.38 16.94 7.38
C CYS A 429 -12.18 16.81 8.66
N VAL A 430 -12.51 17.94 9.28
CA VAL A 430 -13.28 18.01 10.52
C VAL A 430 -14.56 18.80 10.26
N ALA A 431 -15.69 18.21 10.65
CA ALA A 431 -16.99 18.88 10.56
C ALA A 431 -17.12 19.95 11.65
N VAL A 432 -17.64 21.13 11.26
CA VAL A 432 -17.95 22.23 12.16
C VAL A 432 -19.46 22.46 12.10
N PRO A 433 -20.18 22.38 13.24
CA PRO A 433 -21.64 22.49 13.24
C PRO A 433 -22.10 23.92 12.89
N ALA A 434 -23.34 24.03 12.42
CA ALA A 434 -23.98 25.31 12.12
C ALA A 434 -24.30 26.11 13.39
N GLU A 435 -24.35 27.44 13.26
CA GLU A 435 -24.95 28.33 14.24
C GLU A 435 -26.38 27.85 14.48
N ASP A 436 -26.65 27.44 15.71
CA ASP A 436 -27.94 26.91 16.11
C ASP A 436 -28.96 28.03 15.97
N GLY A 437 -29.58 28.12 14.81
CA GLY A 437 -30.37 29.26 14.39
C GLY A 437 -31.71 29.34 15.10
N GLY A 438 -31.77 29.18 16.43
CA GLY A 438 -32.94 29.38 17.30
C GLY A 438 -34.23 28.60 16.95
N GLY A 439 -34.25 27.88 15.84
CA GLY A 439 -35.27 26.91 15.48
C GLY A 439 -34.87 25.60 16.10
N ASN A 440 -35.82 24.95 16.78
CA ASN A 440 -35.64 23.65 17.42
C ASN A 440 -34.64 22.80 16.63
N PRO A 441 -33.59 22.28 17.29
CA PRO A 441 -32.58 21.49 16.61
C PRO A 441 -33.30 20.43 15.78
N PRO A 442 -32.88 20.20 14.51
CA PRO A 442 -33.41 19.08 13.75
C PRO A 442 -33.33 17.85 14.66
N PRO A 443 -34.41 17.06 14.77
CA PRO A 443 -34.48 16.00 15.76
C PRO A 443 -33.22 15.14 15.63
N PRO A 444 -32.60 14.72 16.75
CA PRO A 444 -31.36 13.95 16.76
C PRO A 444 -31.47 12.58 16.08
N PHE A 445 -32.63 12.29 15.48
CA PHE A 445 -33.01 11.04 14.87
C PHE A 445 -33.83 11.32 13.60
N GLU A 446 -33.31 10.93 12.44
CA GLU A 446 -34.01 10.98 11.15
C GLU A 446 -34.88 9.73 10.88
N GLY A 447 -35.40 9.10 11.94
CA GLY A 447 -36.27 7.93 11.85
C GLY A 447 -37.67 8.17 12.39
N ALA A 448 -38.53 7.15 12.26
CA ALA A 448 -39.91 7.19 12.75
C ALA A 448 -40.12 6.07 13.76
N THR A 449 -40.64 6.39 14.94
CA THR A 449 -41.20 5.39 15.86
C THR A 449 -42.68 5.23 15.59
N TYR A 450 -43.24 4.11 16.05
CA TYR A 450 -44.65 3.81 15.89
C TYR A 450 -45.24 3.24 17.17
N GLN A 451 -46.47 3.62 17.47
CA GLN A 451 -47.24 3.12 18.59
C GLN A 451 -47.70 1.68 18.34
N ALA A 452 -48.05 0.98 19.42
CA ALA A 452 -48.47 -0.42 19.34
C ALA A 452 -49.63 -0.67 18.37
N SER A 453 -50.64 0.21 18.36
CA SER A 453 -51.78 0.10 17.44
C SER A 453 -51.38 0.26 15.98
N GLU A 454 -50.29 0.98 15.69
CA GLU A 454 -49.81 1.17 14.32
C GLU A 454 -49.09 -0.07 13.80
N TRP A 455 -48.40 -0.78 14.69
CA TRP A 455 -47.81 -2.09 14.41
C TRP A 455 -48.85 -3.22 14.29
N GLY A 456 -50.15 -2.96 14.42
CA GLY A 456 -51.24 -3.94 14.26
C GLY A 456 -51.71 -4.12 12.81
N THR A 457 -52.92 -4.64 12.60
CA THR A 457 -53.62 -4.52 11.31
C THR A 457 -54.36 -3.19 11.28
N SER A 458 -54.40 -2.52 10.12
CA SER A 458 -55.24 -1.33 9.98
C SER A 458 -56.70 -1.74 10.18
N LYS A 459 -57.43 -0.99 11.01
CA LYS A 459 -58.82 -1.27 11.37
C LYS A 459 -59.76 -1.26 10.14
N ASP A 460 -59.29 -0.74 9.01
CA ASP A 460 -59.99 -0.65 7.73
C ASP A 460 -59.45 -1.61 6.64
N GLY A 461 -58.45 -2.45 6.96
CA GLY A 461 -57.84 -3.37 6.00
C GLY A 461 -57.06 -2.69 4.86
N THR A 462 -56.88 -1.36 4.90
CA THR A 462 -56.09 -0.64 3.91
C THR A 462 -54.63 -0.52 4.36
N SER A 463 -53.72 -0.86 3.45
CA SER A 463 -52.29 -1.07 3.72
C SER A 463 -51.47 0.21 3.94
N ASN A 464 -52.06 1.36 4.24
CA ASN A 464 -51.34 2.64 4.26
C ASN A 464 -50.62 2.95 5.58
N ASN A 465 -50.67 2.05 6.56
CA ASN A 465 -49.89 2.21 7.79
C ASN A 465 -48.44 1.76 7.57
N LYS A 466 -47.50 2.73 7.64
CA LYS A 466 -46.06 2.49 7.45
C LYS A 466 -45.52 1.42 8.40
N ALA A 467 -45.91 1.43 9.68
CA ALA A 467 -45.46 0.43 10.66
C ALA A 467 -45.87 -1.00 10.25
N ALA A 468 -47.12 -1.18 9.83
CA ALA A 468 -47.63 -2.46 9.37
C ALA A 468 -46.90 -2.95 8.10
N GLN A 469 -46.51 -2.04 7.20
CA GLN A 469 -45.68 -2.35 6.03
C GLN A 469 -44.26 -2.75 6.44
N LEU A 470 -43.59 -1.96 7.30
CA LEU A 470 -42.24 -2.24 7.81
C LEU A 470 -42.18 -3.62 8.48
N ARG A 471 -43.17 -3.93 9.32
CA ARG A 471 -43.32 -5.27 9.90
C ARG A 471 -43.49 -6.32 8.82
N ALA A 472 -44.40 -6.14 7.85
CA ALA A 472 -44.63 -7.14 6.82
C ALA A 472 -43.39 -7.42 5.95
N SER A 473 -42.61 -6.40 5.60
CA SER A 473 -41.43 -6.53 4.75
C SER A 473 -40.16 -6.91 5.50
N GLY A 474 -39.95 -6.39 6.72
CA GLY A 474 -38.71 -6.55 7.48
C GLY A 474 -38.68 -7.76 8.41
N PHE A 475 -39.85 -8.30 8.80
CA PHE A 475 -39.92 -9.33 9.84
C PHE A 475 -39.11 -10.59 9.50
N ALA A 476 -39.26 -11.12 8.29
CA ALA A 476 -38.55 -12.35 7.90
C ALA A 476 -37.04 -12.14 7.81
N THR A 477 -36.60 -10.92 7.48
CA THR A 477 -35.18 -10.56 7.40
C THR A 477 -34.56 -10.48 8.79
N ILE A 478 -35.22 -9.81 9.73
CA ILE A 478 -34.69 -9.61 11.09
C ILE A 478 -34.86 -10.86 11.97
N TYR A 479 -35.96 -11.60 11.81
CA TYR A 479 -36.32 -12.74 12.67
C TYR A 479 -36.26 -14.09 11.95
N SER A 480 -35.24 -14.29 11.12
CA SER A 480 -35.08 -15.47 10.25
C SER A 480 -34.96 -16.81 11.01
N SER A 481 -34.62 -16.79 12.30
CA SER A 481 -34.25 -17.98 13.09
C SER A 481 -35.30 -18.48 14.08
N GLY A 482 -36.53 -17.93 14.10
CA GLY A 482 -37.56 -18.42 15.03
C GLY A 482 -38.66 -17.44 15.41
N GLY A 483 -38.67 -16.22 14.86
CA GLY A 483 -39.64 -15.19 15.20
C GLY A 483 -39.14 -14.18 16.24
N VAL A 484 -39.98 -13.22 16.58
CA VAL A 484 -39.68 -12.23 17.62
C VAL A 484 -40.07 -12.79 18.99
N VAL A 485 -39.17 -12.64 19.96
CA VAL A 485 -39.37 -13.08 21.35
C VAL A 485 -39.33 -11.85 22.26
N VAL A 486 -40.33 -11.73 23.14
CA VAL A 486 -40.35 -10.71 24.20
C VAL A 486 -40.68 -11.35 25.54
N GLY A 487 -40.06 -10.84 26.60
CA GLY A 487 -40.10 -11.41 27.95
C GLY A 487 -38.76 -12.00 28.38
N GLY A 488 -38.76 -12.60 29.57
CA GLY A 488 -37.60 -13.16 30.26
C GLY A 488 -37.88 -14.60 30.70
N ASN A 489 -38.04 -14.83 32.01
CA ASN A 489 -38.39 -16.16 32.55
C ASN A 489 -39.66 -16.73 31.90
N TYR A 490 -40.70 -15.89 31.79
CA TYR A 490 -41.81 -16.11 30.87
C TYR A 490 -41.67 -15.25 29.62
N HIS A 491 -42.01 -15.80 28.46
CA HIS A 491 -41.89 -15.07 27.18
C HIS A 491 -43.05 -15.37 26.21
N MET A 492 -43.24 -14.44 25.28
CA MET A 492 -44.09 -14.63 24.10
C MET A 492 -43.21 -14.77 22.87
N THR A 493 -43.46 -15.78 22.06
CA THR A 493 -42.80 -16.00 20.77
C THR A 493 -43.81 -15.80 19.64
N PHE A 494 -43.51 -14.92 18.69
CA PHE A 494 -44.32 -14.72 17.49
C PHE A 494 -43.56 -15.19 16.26
N THR A 495 -44.01 -16.27 15.64
CA THR A 495 -43.29 -16.93 14.54
C THR A 495 -43.54 -16.29 13.18
N SER A 496 -44.41 -15.28 13.10
CA SER A 496 -44.68 -14.54 11.85
C SER A 496 -45.19 -13.13 12.12
N ALA A 497 -45.03 -12.25 11.12
CA ALA A 497 -45.59 -10.90 11.13
C ALA A 497 -47.12 -10.89 11.32
N ALA A 498 -47.83 -11.94 10.87
CA ALA A 498 -49.28 -12.05 11.04
C ALA A 498 -49.67 -12.27 12.51
N TYR A 499 -48.89 -13.05 13.27
CA TYR A 499 -49.14 -13.26 14.70
C TYR A 499 -48.84 -11.99 15.51
N VAL A 500 -47.79 -11.25 15.16
CA VAL A 500 -47.54 -9.92 15.73
C VAL A 500 -48.71 -8.98 15.45
N ALA A 501 -49.22 -8.97 14.22
CA ALA A 501 -50.37 -8.15 13.83
C ALA A 501 -51.65 -8.51 14.59
N GLY A 502 -51.88 -9.81 14.81
CA GLY A 502 -53.04 -10.33 15.52
C GLY A 502 -53.01 -10.04 17.02
N TYR A 503 -51.82 -10.06 17.62
CA TYR A 503 -51.63 -9.59 18.99
C TYR A 503 -51.83 -8.07 19.03
N LEU A 504 -50.97 -7.26 18.42
CA LEU A 504 -51.02 -5.79 18.55
C LEU A 504 -52.29 -5.11 17.99
N GLY A 505 -52.98 -5.74 17.05
CA GLY A 505 -54.24 -5.25 16.47
C GLY A 505 -55.50 -5.88 17.07
N GLY A 506 -55.37 -6.78 18.05
CA GLY A 506 -56.48 -7.49 18.66
C GLY A 506 -57.36 -6.57 19.53
N ASN A 507 -58.64 -6.94 19.68
CA ASN A 507 -59.49 -6.36 20.72
C ASN A 507 -59.11 -6.96 22.07
N HIS A 508 -58.00 -6.50 22.65
CA HIS A 508 -57.58 -6.97 23.95
C HIS A 508 -58.62 -6.62 25.02
N THR A 509 -58.90 -7.58 25.89
CA THR A 509 -59.66 -7.32 27.11
C THR A 509 -58.88 -6.33 27.98
N PRO A 510 -59.44 -5.15 28.31
CA PRO A 510 -58.77 -4.19 29.19
C PRO A 510 -58.40 -4.83 30.52
N GLY A 511 -57.16 -4.65 30.96
CA GLY A 511 -56.68 -5.18 32.22
C GLY A 511 -55.50 -4.36 32.73
N ALA A 512 -55.23 -4.46 34.03
CA ALA A 512 -54.09 -3.77 34.63
C ALA A 512 -52.78 -4.30 34.04
N PRO A 513 -51.80 -3.44 33.72
CA PRO A 513 -50.48 -3.87 33.28
C PRO A 513 -49.87 -4.87 34.26
N ALA A 514 -49.41 -6.02 33.75
CA ALA A 514 -48.87 -7.10 34.58
C ALA A 514 -47.75 -7.86 33.86
N ALA A 515 -47.06 -8.74 34.59
CA ALA A 515 -46.09 -9.66 33.99
C ALA A 515 -46.79 -10.87 33.35
N LEU A 516 -46.07 -11.58 32.49
CA LEU A 516 -46.48 -12.88 31.98
C LEU A 516 -46.47 -13.92 33.12
N ASN A 517 -47.34 -14.92 33.00
CA ASN A 517 -47.46 -16.04 33.94
C ASN A 517 -47.19 -17.41 33.29
N ALA A 518 -46.88 -17.44 31.99
CA ALA A 518 -46.56 -18.62 31.22
C ALA A 518 -45.79 -18.25 29.95
N ASN A 519 -45.07 -19.22 29.36
CA ASN A 519 -44.54 -19.09 28.01
C ASN A 519 -45.68 -19.26 27.01
N LEU A 520 -45.78 -18.36 26.05
CA LEU A 520 -46.85 -18.32 25.06
C LEU A 520 -46.27 -18.38 23.65
N LEU A 521 -46.85 -19.22 22.80
CA LEU A 521 -46.52 -19.30 21.38
C LEU A 521 -47.66 -18.70 20.57
N ASN A 522 -47.36 -17.63 19.82
CA ASN A 522 -48.30 -16.89 18.99
C ASN A 522 -49.59 -16.48 19.72
N PRO A 523 -49.52 -15.90 20.93
CA PRO A 523 -50.71 -15.47 21.65
C PRO A 523 -51.44 -14.37 20.88
N THR A 524 -52.76 -14.34 20.99
CA THR A 524 -53.58 -13.17 20.60
C THR A 524 -53.92 -12.28 21.79
N GLU A 525 -53.78 -12.79 23.02
CA GLU A 525 -53.89 -12.08 24.29
C GLU A 525 -52.93 -12.71 25.32
N SER A 526 -52.58 -11.99 26.37
CA SER A 526 -51.72 -12.48 27.45
C SER A 526 -52.12 -11.87 28.80
N ALA A 527 -51.67 -12.47 29.89
CA ALA A 527 -51.87 -11.95 31.25
C ALA A 527 -51.18 -10.59 31.49
N SER A 528 -50.27 -10.18 30.60
CA SER A 528 -49.52 -8.93 30.73
C SER A 528 -50.27 -7.68 30.25
N HIS A 529 -51.41 -7.85 29.57
CA HIS A 529 -52.24 -6.76 29.05
C HIS A 529 -51.40 -5.69 28.31
N ASP A 530 -51.63 -4.40 28.60
CA ASP A 530 -50.97 -3.26 27.95
C ASP A 530 -49.44 -3.30 28.05
N PHE A 531 -48.88 -3.91 29.10
CA PHE A 531 -47.43 -4.00 29.22
C PHE A 531 -46.82 -4.86 28.12
N GLY A 532 -47.38 -6.05 27.86
CA GLY A 532 -46.91 -6.93 26.79
C GLY A 532 -47.02 -6.29 25.40
N ILE A 533 -48.09 -5.51 25.18
CA ILE A 533 -48.36 -4.78 23.95
C ILE A 533 -47.28 -3.72 23.70
N HIS A 534 -46.99 -2.88 24.70
CA HIS A 534 -46.00 -1.80 24.54
C HIS A 534 -44.55 -2.29 24.48
N VAL A 535 -44.21 -3.38 25.18
CA VAL A 535 -42.89 -4.00 25.08
C VAL A 535 -42.67 -4.63 23.71
N LEU A 536 -43.67 -5.31 23.15
CA LEU A 536 -43.56 -5.84 21.78
C LEU A 536 -43.44 -4.72 20.74
N ALA A 537 -44.22 -3.64 20.88
CA ALA A 537 -44.10 -2.48 20.00
C ALA A 537 -42.70 -1.83 20.09
N LEU A 538 -42.15 -1.71 21.31
CA LEU A 538 -40.82 -1.15 21.53
C LEU A 538 -39.74 -2.03 20.90
N ARG A 539 -39.87 -3.35 21.03
CA ARG A 539 -38.99 -4.31 20.36
C ARG A 539 -38.97 -4.10 18.84
N LEU A 540 -40.14 -3.91 18.22
CA LEU A 540 -40.23 -3.66 16.78
C LEU A 540 -39.60 -2.32 16.38
N ASN A 541 -39.79 -1.26 17.17
CA ASN A 541 -39.13 0.02 16.92
C ASN A 541 -37.60 -0.10 17.00
N VAL A 542 -37.05 -0.80 17.99
CA VAL A 542 -35.60 -1.00 18.15
C VAL A 542 -35.03 -1.83 16.99
N ASP A 543 -35.72 -2.88 16.58
CA ASP A 543 -35.21 -3.83 15.59
C ASP A 543 -35.41 -3.38 14.13
N LEU A 544 -36.51 -2.69 13.82
CA LEU A 544 -36.89 -2.34 12.45
C LEU A 544 -36.65 -0.87 12.09
N VAL A 545 -36.33 -0.01 13.06
CA VAL A 545 -36.04 1.41 12.83
C VAL A 545 -34.59 1.69 13.15
N ALA A 546 -33.77 1.82 12.10
CA ALA A 546 -32.33 1.97 12.22
C ALA A 546 -31.95 3.15 13.14
N GLY A 547 -31.03 2.91 14.07
CA GLY A 547 -30.50 3.92 15.00
C GLY A 547 -31.34 4.18 16.25
N PHE A 548 -32.62 3.77 16.30
CA PHE A 548 -33.49 4.08 17.43
C PHE A 548 -32.99 3.45 18.74
N GLY A 549 -32.54 2.19 18.66
CA GLY A 549 -32.03 1.45 19.82
C GLY A 549 -30.78 2.06 20.48
N ALA A 550 -30.04 2.91 19.76
CA ALA A 550 -28.80 3.52 20.23
C ALA A 550 -29.01 4.90 20.91
N LEU A 551 -30.21 5.48 20.81
CA LEU A 551 -30.51 6.75 21.47
C LEU A 551 -30.45 6.58 22.99
N GLN A 552 -29.88 7.57 23.67
CA GLN A 552 -29.78 7.60 25.12
C GLN A 552 -30.83 8.49 25.76
N LEU A 553 -31.44 7.98 26.83
CA LEU A 553 -32.30 8.77 27.71
C LEU A 553 -31.46 9.83 28.43
N TYR A 554 -31.95 11.07 28.48
CA TYR A 554 -31.29 12.15 29.21
C TYR A 554 -32.29 13.16 29.76
N GLY A 555 -31.82 13.99 30.69
CA GLY A 555 -32.60 15.13 31.17
C GLY A 555 -33.78 14.78 32.06
N PHE A 556 -33.95 13.53 32.51
CA PHE A 556 -34.99 13.20 33.50
C PHE A 556 -34.70 13.87 34.84
N THR A 557 -35.76 14.42 35.43
CA THR A 557 -35.80 15.18 36.67
C THR A 557 -36.95 14.69 37.55
N THR A 558 -36.97 15.11 38.82
CA THR A 558 -38.05 14.74 39.75
C THR A 558 -39.39 15.41 39.46
N SER A 559 -39.47 16.32 38.48
CA SER A 559 -40.73 16.88 37.97
C SER A 559 -41.36 16.04 36.87
N ASP A 560 -40.59 15.12 36.27
CA ASP A 560 -41.09 14.21 35.24
C ASP A 560 -41.92 13.11 35.89
N LYS A 561 -42.90 12.61 35.15
CA LYS A 561 -43.88 11.64 35.64
C LYS A 561 -43.93 10.42 34.75
N LEU A 562 -44.05 9.25 35.38
CA LEU A 562 -44.45 8.01 34.72
C LEU A 562 -45.68 7.47 35.45
N ASP A 563 -46.71 7.09 34.69
CA ASP A 563 -48.01 6.66 35.22
C ASP A 563 -48.59 7.68 36.22
N GLY A 564 -48.48 8.96 35.89
CA GLY A 564 -48.93 10.08 36.73
C GLY A 564 -48.16 10.29 38.03
N THR A 565 -47.12 9.49 38.29
CA THR A 565 -46.30 9.52 39.52
C THR A 565 -44.97 10.20 39.24
N ASP A 566 -44.60 11.18 40.07
CA ASP A 566 -43.31 11.89 39.97
C ASP A 566 -42.15 10.89 40.15
N LEU A 567 -41.11 11.05 39.34
CA LEU A 567 -39.89 10.25 39.48
C LEU A 567 -39.11 10.65 40.74
N THR A 568 -38.60 9.65 41.43
CA THR A 568 -37.61 9.86 42.50
C THR A 568 -36.24 10.20 41.90
N SER A 569 -35.37 10.84 42.69
CA SER A 569 -34.00 11.14 42.23
C SER A 569 -33.23 9.87 41.84
N ALA A 570 -33.44 8.75 42.55
CA ALA A 570 -32.80 7.48 42.23
C ALA A 570 -33.29 6.91 40.88
N GLN A 571 -34.58 7.04 40.58
CA GLN A 571 -35.15 6.65 39.28
C GLN A 571 -34.60 7.52 38.14
N CYS A 572 -34.51 8.85 38.34
CA CYS A 572 -33.93 9.75 37.35
C CYS A 572 -32.48 9.38 37.01
N VAL A 573 -31.66 9.12 38.03
CA VAL A 573 -30.27 8.69 37.85
C VAL A 573 -30.19 7.35 37.14
N ALA A 574 -31.08 6.41 37.46
CA ALA A 574 -31.07 5.09 36.85
C ALA A 574 -31.52 5.10 35.39
N LEU A 575 -32.38 6.04 34.98
CA LEU A 575 -32.85 6.20 33.60
C LEU A 575 -31.87 7.00 32.74
N ASN A 576 -31.31 8.09 33.26
CA ASN A 576 -30.40 8.94 32.50
C ASN A 576 -29.12 8.17 32.09
N GLY A 577 -28.77 8.24 30.80
CA GLY A 577 -27.62 7.57 30.20
C GLY A 577 -27.90 6.16 29.68
N GLN A 578 -29.08 5.59 29.94
CA GLN A 578 -29.48 4.30 29.38
C GLN A 578 -29.80 4.43 27.90
N THR A 579 -29.41 3.44 27.08
CA THR A 579 -29.92 3.37 25.70
C THR A 579 -31.35 2.85 25.67
N VAL A 580 -32.10 3.14 24.60
CA VAL A 580 -33.43 2.53 24.39
C VAL A 580 -33.34 0.99 24.40
N SER A 581 -32.24 0.43 23.91
CA SER A 581 -31.99 -1.02 23.95
C SER A 581 -31.82 -1.55 25.38
N ASP A 582 -31.13 -0.81 26.25
CA ASP A 582 -30.98 -1.18 27.66
C ASP A 582 -32.34 -1.15 28.39
N VAL A 583 -33.14 -0.11 28.12
CA VAL A 583 -34.51 0.00 28.64
C VAL A 583 -35.37 -1.18 28.19
N LEU A 584 -35.31 -1.53 26.92
CA LEU A 584 -36.01 -2.70 26.39
C LEU A 584 -35.53 -4.01 27.06
N ALA A 585 -34.25 -4.18 27.33
CA ALA A 585 -33.73 -5.36 28.02
C ALA A 585 -34.34 -5.49 29.43
N VAL A 586 -34.37 -4.39 30.19
CA VAL A 586 -35.00 -4.35 31.52
C VAL A 586 -36.50 -4.63 31.45
N MET A 587 -37.20 -4.06 30.47
CA MET A 587 -38.63 -4.32 30.27
C MET A 587 -38.92 -5.78 29.93
N ASN A 588 -38.05 -6.45 29.19
CA ASN A 588 -38.19 -7.89 28.92
C ASN A 588 -38.05 -8.74 30.19
N LEU A 589 -37.13 -8.39 31.10
CA LEU A 589 -37.02 -9.05 32.41
C LEU A 589 -38.30 -8.88 33.24
N ALA A 590 -38.78 -7.63 33.37
CA ALA A 590 -40.01 -7.30 34.08
C ALA A 590 -41.23 -8.01 33.46
N LEU A 591 -41.35 -8.03 32.13
CA LEU A 591 -42.42 -8.71 31.40
C LEU A 591 -42.38 -10.23 31.67
N GLY A 592 -41.18 -10.80 31.83
CA GLY A 592 -41.01 -12.20 32.18
C GLY A 592 -41.27 -12.57 33.64
N GLY A 593 -41.69 -11.62 34.49
CA GLY A 593 -42.00 -11.85 35.89
C GLY A 593 -40.85 -11.60 36.86
N ASP A 594 -39.70 -11.10 36.38
CA ASP A 594 -38.64 -10.61 37.26
C ASP A 594 -38.96 -9.17 37.70
N LEU A 595 -39.59 -9.06 38.88
CA LEU A 595 -39.92 -7.79 39.53
C LEU A 595 -38.76 -7.24 40.38
N GLY A 596 -37.51 -7.57 40.05
CA GLY A 596 -36.33 -6.96 40.70
C GLY A 596 -36.42 -5.43 40.77
N SER A 597 -35.52 -4.80 41.54
CA SER A 597 -35.48 -3.34 41.71
C SER A 597 -34.95 -2.63 40.46
N HIS A 598 -35.60 -2.84 39.33
CA HIS A 598 -35.30 -2.22 38.04
C HIS A 598 -35.50 -0.71 38.15
N TYR A 599 -34.52 0.06 37.66
CA TYR A 599 -34.53 1.53 37.72
C TYR A 599 -34.90 2.07 39.12
N ALA A 600 -34.30 1.51 40.17
CA ALA A 600 -34.58 1.88 41.56
C ALA A 600 -36.05 1.66 42.00
N GLY A 601 -36.72 0.66 41.40
CA GLY A 601 -38.04 0.19 41.83
C GLY A 601 -39.22 0.79 41.05
N LEU A 602 -39.06 1.06 39.76
CA LEU A 602 -40.22 1.42 38.91
C LEU A 602 -41.24 0.27 38.90
N SER A 603 -42.52 0.60 39.02
CA SER A 603 -43.61 -0.37 38.91
C SER A 603 -43.82 -0.82 37.46
N ILE A 604 -44.50 -1.96 37.25
CA ILE A 604 -44.89 -2.38 35.88
C ILE A 604 -45.74 -1.30 35.19
N ALA A 605 -46.59 -0.58 35.92
CA ALA A 605 -47.40 0.49 35.34
C ALA A 605 -46.51 1.65 34.84
N GLN A 606 -45.50 2.06 35.62
CA GLN A 606 -44.53 3.07 35.21
C GLN A 606 -43.67 2.61 34.02
N LEU A 607 -43.25 1.35 34.00
CA LEU A 607 -42.54 0.77 32.85
C LEU A 607 -43.43 0.69 31.61
N THR A 608 -44.71 0.43 31.78
CA THR A 608 -45.69 0.45 30.68
C THR A 608 -45.81 1.84 30.08
N ASP A 609 -45.89 2.87 30.92
CA ASP A 609 -45.93 4.27 30.48
C ASP A 609 -44.61 4.69 29.81
N LEU A 610 -43.46 4.29 30.35
CA LEU A 610 -42.16 4.53 29.72
C LEU A 610 -42.08 3.89 28.31
N ALA A 611 -42.52 2.64 28.17
CA ALA A 611 -42.55 1.96 26.87
C ALA A 611 -43.49 2.68 25.89
N LEU A 612 -44.67 3.11 26.36
CA LEU A 612 -45.62 3.89 25.58
C LEU A 612 -45.00 5.21 25.09
N LEU A 613 -44.37 5.97 25.98
CA LEU A 613 -43.75 7.25 25.65
C LEU A 613 -42.58 7.10 24.68
N LEU A 614 -41.74 6.07 24.84
CA LEU A 614 -40.65 5.77 23.89
C LEU A 614 -41.20 5.42 22.49
N ASN A 615 -42.26 4.61 22.42
CA ASN A 615 -42.92 4.30 21.15
C ASN A 615 -43.49 5.55 20.46
N LYS A 616 -43.81 6.61 21.23
CA LYS A 616 -44.38 7.87 20.75
C LYS A 616 -43.35 8.95 20.41
N SER A 617 -42.08 8.81 20.81
CA SER A 617 -41.08 9.89 20.75
C SER A 617 -40.91 10.51 19.36
N TYR A 618 -40.94 9.71 18.30
CA TYR A 618 -40.85 10.16 16.91
C TYR A 618 -41.99 9.60 16.07
N ASN A 619 -43.22 9.68 16.60
CA ASN A 619 -44.38 9.05 16.00
C ASN A 619 -44.53 9.45 14.52
N ASN A 620 -44.48 8.47 13.60
CA ASN A 620 -44.51 8.69 12.15
C ASN A 620 -43.45 9.68 11.60
N GLY A 621 -42.32 9.83 12.30
CA GLY A 621 -41.20 10.69 11.90
C GLY A 621 -41.36 12.15 12.32
N THR A 622 -42.39 12.47 13.10
CA THR A 622 -42.51 13.78 13.76
C THR A 622 -42.04 13.66 15.20
N ASN A 623 -41.11 14.51 15.62
CA ASN A 623 -40.81 14.66 17.05
C ASN A 623 -42.12 15.08 17.73
N ASN A 624 -42.59 14.25 18.64
CA ASN A 624 -43.86 14.47 19.31
C ASN A 624 -43.56 14.84 20.76
N ASN A 625 -43.83 16.10 21.13
CA ASN A 625 -43.66 16.60 22.50
C ASN A 625 -44.53 15.86 23.54
N ALA A 626 -45.49 15.03 23.09
CA ALA A 626 -46.23 14.12 23.96
C ALA A 626 -45.52 12.77 24.23
N GLY A 627 -44.34 12.54 23.66
CA GLY A 627 -43.44 11.42 23.93
C GLY A 627 -42.13 11.87 24.61
N LEU A 628 -41.07 11.06 24.52
CA LEU A 628 -39.76 11.37 25.12
C LEU A 628 -38.74 11.94 24.12
N GLY A 629 -39.20 12.55 23.02
CA GLY A 629 -38.29 13.08 21.99
C GLY A 629 -37.26 14.08 22.53
N ASP A 630 -37.67 14.93 23.48
CA ASP A 630 -36.80 15.93 24.14
C ASP A 630 -35.94 15.32 25.26
N HIS A 631 -36.10 14.03 25.54
CA HIS A 631 -35.33 13.25 26.50
C HIS A 631 -34.49 12.17 25.81
N LEU A 632 -34.31 12.23 24.49
CA LEU A 632 -33.49 11.30 23.71
C LEU A 632 -32.38 12.05 22.95
N LYS A 633 -31.14 11.57 23.06
CA LYS A 633 -29.98 12.12 22.35
C LYS A 633 -29.16 11.03 21.67
N VAL A 634 -28.40 11.41 20.65
CA VAL A 634 -27.36 10.56 20.08
C VAL A 634 -26.16 10.54 21.04
N VAL A 635 -25.55 9.37 21.17
CA VAL A 635 -24.26 9.23 21.87
C VAL A 635 -23.17 9.71 20.89
N PRO A 636 -22.38 10.73 21.24
CA PRO A 636 -21.29 11.19 20.39
C PRO A 636 -20.26 10.11 20.09
#